data_AF-A0A5K3EKM1-F1
#
_entry.id   AF-A0A5K3EKM1-F1
#
_cell.length_a   1.000
_cell.length_b   1.000
_cell.length_c   1.000
_cell.angle_alpha   90.00
_cell.angle_beta   90.00
_cell.angle_gamma   90.00
#
_symmetry.space_group_name_H-M   'P 1'
#
loop_
_entity.id
_entity.type
_entity.pdbx_description
1 polymer ?
#
loop_
_entity_poly.entity_id
_entity_poly.type
_entity_poly.pdbx_seq_one_letter_code
_entity_poly.pdbx_strand_id
1 'polypeptide(L)'
;MHLKVRRVTHGLFSVQRFSCHGVRENLPKNLQLELDAMRKGSQNDLEIIYGIQPTLAALSAKQRSISHIYVRDDLLQFPSKCSTYKNQWVSNLIQVASTSDIKIKSVPRDFLSSLTNGRSNQGVAIACTPLPTPSLHGVSAHSLLHFIHCRSGNGKVGSCCGSSSVVLFLDQVQDVMNVGSILRSAVFFGVPTVLFSAHFSASPSPLISKLSAGAMEALRFFRVSNSVSTLKQLHEFGFTIVGTAGNQPKFQENFDHSQPLELPLVKPEMQTYNQVMNVVYMPVYSCCNNP
;
A
#
# COMPACT_ATOMS: atom_id res chain seq x y z
N MET A 1 28.32 14.17 11.00
CA MET A 1 26.97 14.31 10.41
C MET A 1 26.72 15.81 10.17
N HIS A 2 26.87 16.30 8.94
CA HIS A 2 26.53 17.70 8.62
C HIS A 2 25.49 17.69 7.49
N LEU A 3 24.26 18.07 7.82
CA LEU A 3 23.22 18.39 6.83
C LEU A 3 23.47 19.81 6.32
N LYS A 4 23.69 19.96 5.01
CA LYS A 4 23.66 21.26 4.33
C LYS A 4 22.35 21.34 3.55
N VAL A 5 21.38 22.09 4.07
CA VAL A 5 20.11 22.36 3.40
C VAL A 5 20.33 23.46 2.37
N ARG A 6 20.13 23.15 1.08
CA ARG A 6 19.97 24.17 0.03
C ARG A 6 18.48 24.25 -0.34
N ARG A 7 17.90 25.45 -0.21
CA ARG A 7 16.61 25.79 -0.82
C ARG A 7 16.74 25.70 -2.34
N VAL A 8 15.82 24.99 -2.99
CA VAL A 8 15.60 25.08 -4.43
C VAL A 8 14.17 25.57 -4.64
N THR A 9 14.06 26.79 -5.13
CA THR A 9 12.83 27.38 -5.68
C THR A 9 12.52 26.75 -7.03
N HIS A 10 11.23 26.49 -7.27
CA HIS A 10 10.60 25.99 -8.50
C HIS A 10 10.74 24.50 -8.86
N GLY A 11 9.63 23.78 -8.61
CA GLY A 11 8.91 23.04 -9.66
C GLY A 11 9.66 21.99 -10.47
N LEU A 12 10.16 20.93 -9.82
CA LEU A 12 10.39 19.60 -10.40
C LEU A 12 10.70 18.66 -9.23
N PHE A 13 9.93 17.57 -9.07
CA PHE A 13 10.24 16.55 -8.08
C PHE A 13 11.59 15.90 -8.44
N SER A 14 12.64 16.37 -7.76
CA SER A 14 13.97 15.78 -7.84
C SER A 14 13.92 14.38 -7.23
N VAL A 15 14.17 13.36 -8.06
CA VAL A 15 14.56 12.04 -7.59
C VAL A 15 15.78 12.25 -6.70
N GLN A 16 15.60 12.10 -5.39
CA GLN A 16 16.69 12.22 -4.42
C GLN A 16 17.70 11.09 -4.68
N ARG A 17 18.70 11.38 -5.53
CA ARG A 17 19.88 10.53 -5.75
C ARG A 17 20.74 10.61 -4.48
N PHE A 18 20.49 9.69 -3.55
CA PHE A 18 21.39 9.49 -2.42
C PHE A 18 22.54 8.58 -2.84
N SER A 19 23.75 9.09 -2.68
CA SER A 19 25.00 8.37 -2.93
C SER A 19 25.33 7.49 -1.71
N CYS A 20 25.09 6.18 -1.82
CA CYS A 20 25.58 5.20 -0.84
C CYS A 20 27.06 4.87 -1.14
N HIS A 21 27.99 5.59 -0.51
CA HIS A 21 29.44 5.32 -0.54
C HIS A 21 29.82 4.22 0.47
N GLY A 22 29.47 2.95 0.25
CA GLY A 22 29.88 1.93 1.23
C GLY A 22 29.84 0.44 0.92
N VAL A 23 29.37 -0.04 -0.24
CA VAL A 23 29.23 -1.50 -0.46
C VAL A 23 29.47 -1.90 -1.93
N ARG A 24 30.51 -1.35 -2.57
CA ARG A 24 30.80 -1.68 -3.99
C ARG A 24 31.88 -2.75 -4.18
N GLU A 25 32.69 -3.05 -3.16
CA GLU A 25 33.98 -3.66 -3.43
C GLU A 25 33.98 -5.18 -3.68
N ASN A 26 32.89 -5.92 -3.43
CA ASN A 26 32.89 -7.39 -3.57
C ASN A 26 31.68 -8.02 -4.30
N LEU A 27 30.83 -7.24 -4.98
CA LEU A 27 29.68 -7.80 -5.71
C LEU A 27 30.10 -8.39 -7.08
N PRO A 28 29.56 -9.54 -7.50
CA PRO A 28 29.72 -10.05 -8.87
C PRO A 28 29.36 -9.00 -9.94
N LYS A 29 30.16 -8.90 -11.01
CA LYS A 29 30.00 -7.85 -12.06
C LYS A 29 28.59 -7.81 -12.66
N ASN A 30 27.95 -8.96 -12.85
CA ASN A 30 26.57 -9.06 -13.36
C ASN A 30 25.55 -8.39 -12.42
N LEU A 31 25.67 -8.60 -11.11
CA LEU A 31 24.80 -7.98 -10.11
C LEU A 31 25.06 -6.48 -9.96
N GLN A 32 26.32 -6.04 -10.12
CA GLN A 32 26.64 -4.60 -10.14
C GLN A 32 25.98 -3.89 -11.33
N LEU A 33 26.07 -4.49 -12.53
CA LEU A 33 25.42 -3.96 -13.73
C LEU A 33 23.90 -3.89 -13.57
N GLU A 34 23.29 -4.89 -12.92
CA GLU A 34 21.86 -4.92 -12.64
C GLU A 34 21.44 -3.79 -11.66
N LEU A 35 22.19 -3.60 -10.56
CA LEU A 35 21.96 -2.48 -9.63
C LEU A 35 22.11 -1.13 -10.33
N ASP A 36 23.14 -0.97 -11.16
CA ASP A 36 23.37 0.27 -11.89
C ASP A 36 22.28 0.51 -12.95
N ALA A 37 21.77 -0.53 -13.61
CA ALA A 37 20.64 -0.43 -14.54
C ALA A 37 19.35 0.01 -13.83
N MET A 38 19.06 -0.57 -12.66
CA MET A 38 17.90 -0.18 -11.84
C MET A 38 18.01 1.25 -11.32
N ARG A 39 19.22 1.70 -10.95
CA ARG A 39 19.48 3.07 -10.49
C ARG A 39 19.46 4.12 -11.61
N LYS A 40 19.85 3.73 -12.82
CA LYS A 40 19.90 4.61 -14.00
C LYS A 40 18.51 4.86 -14.61
N GLY A 41 17.48 4.14 -14.17
CA GLY A 41 16.08 4.42 -14.51
C GLY A 41 15.81 4.39 -16.01
N SER A 42 16.07 3.26 -16.67
CA SER A 42 15.76 3.12 -18.10
C SER A 42 14.75 2.01 -18.38
N GLN A 43 13.67 2.43 -19.06
CA GLN A 43 12.68 1.69 -19.86
C GLN A 43 11.69 0.72 -19.22
N ASN A 44 11.69 0.53 -17.90
CA ASN A 44 10.53 0.04 -17.15
C ASN A 44 10.65 0.55 -15.72
N ASP A 45 9.75 1.46 -15.28
CA ASP A 45 9.75 2.03 -13.92
C ASP A 45 9.39 0.96 -12.89
N LEU A 46 10.31 0.03 -12.63
CA LEU A 46 10.16 -1.01 -11.64
C LEU A 46 10.37 -0.41 -10.25
N GLU A 47 9.46 -0.72 -9.34
CA GLU A 47 9.60 -0.50 -7.92
C GLU A 47 10.18 -1.74 -7.23
N ILE A 48 10.98 -1.50 -6.20
CA ILE A 48 11.51 -2.54 -5.33
C ILE A 48 10.70 -2.58 -4.04
N ILE A 49 9.83 -3.59 -3.89
CA ILE A 49 9.16 -3.91 -2.63
C ILE A 49 10.04 -4.87 -1.84
N TYR A 50 10.18 -4.66 -0.53
CA TYR A 50 11.11 -5.42 0.30
C TYR A 50 10.55 -5.75 1.68
N GLY A 51 11.07 -6.83 2.27
CA GLY A 51 10.50 -7.41 3.48
C GLY A 51 9.54 -8.55 3.17
N ILE A 52 9.47 -9.50 4.10
CA ILE A 52 8.70 -10.74 3.92
C ILE A 52 7.21 -10.45 3.75
N GLN A 53 6.61 -9.67 4.66
CA GLN A 53 5.16 -9.40 4.63
C GLN A 53 4.72 -8.53 3.44
N PRO A 54 5.38 -7.40 3.11
CA PRO A 54 5.07 -6.64 1.90
C PRO A 54 5.19 -7.46 0.62
N THR A 55 6.22 -8.30 0.51
CA THR A 55 6.40 -9.16 -0.66
C THR A 55 5.29 -10.22 -0.75
N LEU A 56 4.97 -10.92 0.34
CA LEU A 56 3.87 -11.89 0.38
C LEU A 56 2.53 -11.25 0.02
N ALA A 57 2.26 -10.05 0.55
CA ALA A 57 1.05 -9.31 0.27
C ALA A 57 0.97 -8.91 -1.22
N ALA A 58 2.05 -8.40 -1.80
CA ALA A 58 2.10 -8.05 -3.23
C ALA A 58 1.89 -9.27 -4.14
N LEU A 59 2.52 -10.41 -3.81
CA LEU A 59 2.32 -11.68 -4.52
C LEU A 59 0.87 -12.17 -4.47
N SER A 60 0.25 -12.05 -3.29
CA SER A 60 -1.12 -12.54 -3.06
C SER A 60 -2.17 -11.64 -3.70
N ALA A 61 -1.99 -10.31 -3.62
CA ALA A 61 -2.97 -9.34 -4.10
C ALA A 61 -2.98 -9.18 -5.62
N LYS A 62 -1.87 -9.49 -6.30
CA LYS A 62 -1.75 -9.48 -7.77
C LYS A 62 -2.17 -8.15 -8.42
N GLN A 63 -1.96 -7.03 -7.72
CA GLN A 63 -2.15 -5.67 -8.26
C GLN A 63 -0.97 -5.20 -9.10
N ARG A 64 0.19 -5.84 -8.96
CA ARG A 64 1.44 -5.49 -9.62
C ARG A 64 1.89 -6.63 -10.53
N SER A 65 2.50 -6.29 -11.65
CA SER A 65 3.23 -7.26 -12.47
C SER A 65 4.62 -7.45 -11.87
N ILE A 66 4.92 -8.67 -11.43
CA ILE A 66 6.19 -9.01 -10.78
C ILE A 66 7.15 -9.54 -11.84
N SER A 67 8.32 -8.92 -11.96
CA SER A 67 9.37 -9.34 -12.89
C SER A 67 10.16 -10.51 -12.32
N HIS A 68 10.62 -10.40 -11.07
CA HIS A 68 11.35 -11.45 -10.37
C HIS A 68 11.49 -11.14 -8.89
N ILE A 69 11.82 -12.17 -8.12
CA ILE A 69 12.00 -12.13 -6.67
C ILE A 69 13.48 -12.31 -6.36
N TYR A 70 14.03 -11.49 -5.49
CA TYR A 70 15.34 -11.64 -4.91
C TYR A 70 15.23 -12.26 -3.52
N VAL A 71 15.92 -13.37 -3.31
CA VAL A 71 16.00 -14.03 -2.02
C VAL A 71 17.46 -14.20 -1.65
N ARG A 72 17.79 -13.94 -0.38
CA ARG A 72 19.14 -14.08 0.13
C ARG A 72 19.61 -15.53 0.02
N ASP A 73 20.84 -15.75 -0.45
CA ASP A 73 21.37 -17.09 -0.78
C ASP A 73 21.23 -18.11 0.36
N ASP A 74 21.55 -17.69 1.58
CA ASP A 74 21.48 -18.49 2.82
C ASP A 74 20.05 -18.91 3.20
N LEU A 75 19.02 -18.24 2.67
CA LEU A 75 17.62 -18.59 2.89
C LEU A 75 17.09 -19.61 1.89
N LEU A 76 17.77 -19.77 0.75
CA LEU A 76 17.44 -20.78 -0.27
C LEU A 76 18.20 -22.09 -0.07
N GLN A 77 19.35 -22.05 0.60
CA GLN A 77 20.16 -23.21 0.92
C GLN A 77 19.62 -23.96 2.14
N PHE A 78 18.59 -24.80 1.95
CA PHE A 78 18.30 -25.92 2.86
C PHE A 78 18.06 -27.23 2.08
N PRO A 79 18.74 -28.34 2.44
CA PRO A 79 18.83 -29.52 1.59
C PRO A 79 17.75 -30.58 1.89
N SER A 80 17.37 -31.29 0.83
CA SER A 80 17.11 -32.73 0.76
C SER A 80 16.97 -33.51 2.09
N LYS A 81 15.74 -34.02 2.33
CA LYS A 81 15.33 -35.00 3.35
C LYS A 81 15.14 -34.41 4.77
N CYS A 82 13.88 -34.20 5.14
CA CYS A 82 13.41 -33.81 6.49
C CYS A 82 14.10 -32.59 7.12
N SER A 83 13.57 -31.39 6.91
CA SER A 83 13.59 -30.36 7.97
C SER A 83 12.59 -29.25 7.68
N THR A 84 11.74 -29.00 8.68
CA THR A 84 10.86 -27.84 8.82
C THR A 84 11.62 -26.58 8.48
N TYR A 85 11.13 -25.77 7.54
CA TYR A 85 11.74 -24.48 7.22
C TYR A 85 11.96 -23.66 8.51
N LYS A 86 13.19 -23.22 8.76
CA LYS A 86 13.52 -22.36 9.92
C LYS A 86 12.68 -21.06 9.95
N ASN A 87 12.18 -20.62 8.80
CA ASN A 87 11.30 -19.48 8.68
C ASN A 87 10.12 -19.83 7.75
N GLN A 88 8.96 -20.11 8.35
CA GLN A 88 7.73 -20.51 7.65
C GLN A 88 7.26 -19.47 6.62
N TRP A 89 7.54 -18.19 6.85
CA TRP A 89 7.11 -17.14 5.93
C TRP A 89 7.91 -17.13 4.62
N VAL A 90 9.21 -17.45 4.68
CA VAL A 90 10.05 -17.57 3.47
C VAL A 90 9.66 -18.80 2.66
N SER A 91 9.30 -19.90 3.32
CA SER A 91 8.74 -21.11 2.69
C SER A 91 7.48 -20.80 1.91
N ASN A 92 6.53 -20.12 2.57
CA ASN A 92 5.27 -19.73 1.96
C ASN A 92 5.53 -18.83 0.75
N LEU A 93 6.50 -17.92 0.85
CA LEU A 93 6.89 -17.06 -0.26
C LEU A 93 7.43 -17.85 -1.46
N ILE A 94 8.32 -18.81 -1.22
CA ILE A 94 8.85 -19.69 -2.27
C ILE A 94 7.72 -20.50 -2.90
N GLN A 95 6.81 -21.05 -2.10
CA GLN A 95 5.65 -21.82 -2.57
C GLN A 95 4.71 -20.96 -3.45
N VAL A 96 4.39 -19.74 -3.01
CA VAL A 96 3.54 -18.80 -3.77
C VAL A 96 4.22 -18.37 -5.08
N ALA A 97 5.53 -18.14 -5.05
CA ALA A 97 6.33 -17.81 -6.21
C ALA A 97 6.37 -18.95 -7.24
N SER A 98 6.59 -20.19 -6.80
CA SER A 98 6.57 -21.38 -7.66
C SER A 98 5.18 -21.62 -8.26
N THR A 99 4.11 -21.45 -7.48
CA THR A 99 2.73 -21.60 -7.98
C THR A 99 2.37 -20.55 -9.03
N SER A 100 3.01 -19.38 -8.97
CA SER A 100 2.75 -18.26 -9.88
C SER A 100 3.76 -18.17 -11.04
N ASP A 101 4.64 -19.16 -11.18
CA ASP A 101 5.73 -19.21 -12.18
C ASP A 101 6.63 -17.94 -12.19
N ILE A 102 6.92 -17.41 -11.01
CA ILE A 102 7.76 -16.21 -10.86
C ILE A 102 9.21 -16.62 -10.61
N LYS A 103 10.13 -16.09 -11.42
CA LYS A 103 11.57 -16.34 -11.29
C LYS A 103 12.13 -15.84 -9.96
N ILE A 104 12.72 -16.76 -9.18
CA ILE A 104 13.49 -16.45 -7.98
C ILE A 104 14.98 -16.34 -8.34
N LYS A 105 15.62 -15.25 -7.92
CA LYS A 105 17.07 -15.02 -8.02
C LYS A 105 17.68 -15.10 -6.62
N SER A 106 18.62 -16.02 -6.47
CA SER A 106 19.51 -16.10 -5.30
C SER A 106 20.49 -14.93 -5.35
N VAL A 107 20.56 -14.13 -4.28
CA VAL A 107 21.49 -12.99 -4.19
C VAL A 107 22.21 -12.88 -2.84
N PRO A 108 23.42 -12.28 -2.79
CA PRO A 108 24.11 -12.00 -1.54
C PRO A 108 23.41 -10.94 -0.67
N ARG A 109 23.72 -10.93 0.64
CA ARG A 109 23.22 -9.92 1.59
C ARG A 109 23.52 -8.48 1.13
N ASP A 110 24.73 -8.26 0.65
CA ASP A 110 25.23 -6.92 0.27
C ASP A 110 24.49 -6.37 -0.96
N PHE A 111 24.09 -7.26 -1.86
CA PHE A 111 23.23 -6.91 -2.99
C PHE A 111 21.88 -6.39 -2.50
N LEU A 112 21.20 -7.15 -1.64
CA LEU A 112 19.90 -6.74 -1.09
C LEU A 112 19.99 -5.45 -0.28
N SER A 113 21.04 -5.30 0.54
CA SER A 113 21.29 -4.06 1.27
C SER A 113 21.45 -2.87 0.31
N SER A 114 22.22 -3.04 -0.76
CA SER A 114 22.42 -2.02 -1.79
C SER A 114 21.15 -1.72 -2.60
N LEU A 115 20.32 -2.74 -2.83
CA LEU A 115 19.05 -2.64 -3.55
C LEU A 115 18.00 -1.87 -2.73
N THR A 116 17.98 -2.08 -1.41
CA THR A 116 17.00 -1.44 -0.50
C THR A 116 17.52 -0.18 0.18
N ASN A 117 18.67 0.35 -0.26
CA ASN A 117 19.35 1.51 0.32
C ASN A 117 19.58 1.35 1.84
N GLY A 118 20.07 0.18 2.25
CA GLY A 118 20.36 -0.18 3.65
C GLY A 118 19.14 -0.45 4.51
N ARG A 119 17.92 -0.34 3.97
CA ARG A 119 16.68 -0.58 4.74
C ARG A 119 16.51 -2.07 5.03
N SER A 120 15.92 -2.37 6.20
CA SER A 120 15.63 -3.73 6.64
C SER A 120 14.73 -4.48 5.64
N ASN A 121 15.32 -5.40 4.89
CA ASN A 121 14.67 -6.20 3.84
C ASN A 121 14.34 -7.63 4.26
N GLN A 122 14.80 -8.07 5.43
CA GLN A 122 14.55 -9.43 5.95
C GLN A 122 14.99 -10.55 4.98
N GLY A 123 15.95 -10.26 4.10
CA GLY A 123 16.47 -11.23 3.12
C GLY A 123 15.59 -11.42 1.87
N VAL A 124 14.56 -10.59 1.65
CA VAL A 124 13.68 -10.71 0.48
C VAL A 124 13.34 -9.34 -0.12
N ALA A 125 13.31 -9.28 -1.45
CA ALA A 125 12.79 -8.16 -2.22
C ALA A 125 12.17 -8.64 -3.54
N ILE A 126 11.32 -7.83 -4.16
CA ILE A 126 10.75 -8.09 -5.49
C ILE A 126 10.89 -6.86 -6.36
N ALA A 127 11.17 -7.08 -7.65
CA ALA A 127 11.09 -6.06 -8.68
C ALA A 127 9.74 -6.18 -9.38
N CYS A 128 8.95 -5.11 -9.37
CA CYS A 128 7.58 -5.13 -9.85
C CYS A 128 7.14 -3.76 -10.38
N THR A 129 6.02 -3.70 -11.10
CA THR A 129 5.43 -2.42 -11.51
C THR A 129 4.96 -1.61 -10.28
N PRO A 130 4.81 -0.28 -10.40
CA PRO A 130 4.19 0.53 -9.36
C PRO A 130 2.75 0.06 -9.11
N LEU A 131 2.23 0.39 -7.92
CA LEU A 131 0.82 0.11 -7.62
C LEU A 131 -0.06 0.98 -8.55
N PRO A 132 -1.14 0.44 -9.13
CA PRO A 132 -2.06 1.24 -9.94
C PRO A 132 -2.73 2.33 -9.10
N THR A 133 -2.52 3.61 -9.48
CA THR A 133 -3.18 4.77 -8.86
C THR A 133 -3.91 5.61 -9.93
N PRO A 134 -4.95 5.07 -10.57
CA PRO A 134 -5.73 5.82 -11.56
C PRO A 134 -6.38 7.06 -10.93
N SER A 135 -6.75 8.02 -11.78
CA SER A 135 -7.65 9.10 -11.38
C SER A 135 -8.99 8.50 -10.96
N LEU A 136 -9.65 9.08 -9.96
CA LEU A 136 -11.01 8.68 -9.57
C LEU A 136 -12.06 8.97 -10.67
N HIS A 137 -11.74 9.87 -11.61
CA HIS A 137 -12.67 10.28 -12.66
C HIS A 137 -13.20 9.10 -13.48
N GLY A 138 -14.53 8.98 -13.60
CA GLY A 138 -15.19 7.93 -14.38
C GLY A 138 -15.32 6.57 -13.66
N VAL A 139 -14.91 6.47 -12.40
CA VAL A 139 -15.06 5.25 -11.59
C VAL A 139 -16.44 5.22 -10.94
N SER A 140 -17.17 4.11 -11.07
CA SER A 140 -18.49 3.96 -10.47
C SER A 140 -18.42 3.77 -8.95
N ALA A 141 -19.44 4.27 -8.22
CA ALA A 141 -19.56 4.11 -6.78
C ALA A 141 -19.45 2.64 -6.33
N HIS A 142 -20.13 1.74 -7.04
CA HIS A 142 -20.05 0.29 -6.80
C HIS A 142 -18.61 -0.23 -6.88
N SER A 143 -17.85 0.27 -7.86
CA SER A 143 -16.44 -0.06 -7.99
C SER A 143 -15.59 0.51 -6.86
N LEU A 144 -16.05 1.38 -5.97
CA LEU A 144 -15.28 1.81 -4.80
C LEU A 144 -15.51 0.92 -3.58
N LEU A 145 -16.63 0.23 -3.49
CA LEU A 145 -17.05 -0.53 -2.31
C LEU A 145 -16.59 -2.00 -2.29
N HIS A 146 -15.98 -2.48 -3.37
CA HIS A 146 -15.55 -3.88 -3.49
C HIS A 146 -14.10 -4.14 -3.08
N PHE A 147 -13.81 -5.30 -2.50
CA PHE A 147 -12.42 -5.74 -2.33
C PHE A 147 -11.85 -6.34 -3.63
N ILE A 148 -10.52 -6.40 -3.72
CA ILE A 148 -9.77 -6.88 -4.90
C ILE A 148 -10.05 -8.35 -5.22
N HIS A 149 -10.46 -9.16 -4.24
CA HIS A 149 -10.67 -10.59 -4.43
C HIS A 149 -11.82 -10.92 -5.42
N CYS A 150 -12.71 -9.97 -5.70
CA CYS A 150 -13.73 -10.09 -6.74
C CYS A 150 -13.15 -9.72 -8.12
N ARG A 151 -12.28 -10.57 -8.67
CA ARG A 151 -11.59 -10.36 -9.96
C ARG A 151 -12.49 -10.49 -11.20
N SER A 152 -13.81 -10.34 -11.06
CA SER A 152 -14.74 -10.47 -12.19
C SER A 152 -15.93 -9.54 -12.03
N GLY A 153 -16.10 -8.64 -13.00
CA GLY A 153 -17.30 -7.85 -13.23
C GLY A 153 -18.54 -8.67 -13.66
N ASN A 154 -18.57 -9.96 -13.34
CA ASN A 154 -19.67 -10.88 -13.63
C ASN A 154 -20.42 -11.36 -12.37
N GLY A 155 -20.07 -10.84 -11.18
CA GLY A 155 -20.84 -11.10 -9.97
C GLY A 155 -22.19 -10.40 -10.04
N LYS A 156 -23.29 -11.16 -9.90
CA LYS A 156 -24.63 -10.60 -9.67
C LYS A 156 -24.55 -9.54 -8.57
N VAL A 157 -25.11 -8.35 -8.81
CA VAL A 157 -25.28 -7.31 -7.78
C VAL A 157 -25.97 -7.98 -6.57
N GLY A 158 -25.29 -8.03 -5.43
CA GLY A 158 -25.77 -8.68 -4.20
C GLY A 158 -25.18 -10.06 -3.85
N SER A 159 -24.37 -10.68 -4.72
CA SER A 159 -23.76 -12.01 -4.46
C SER A 159 -22.26 -11.96 -4.11
N CYS A 160 -21.61 -10.80 -4.22
CA CYS A 160 -20.19 -10.69 -3.87
C CYS A 160 -20.06 -10.46 -2.35
N CYS A 161 -19.11 -11.16 -1.72
CA CYS A 161 -18.94 -11.15 -0.28
C CYS A 161 -18.52 -9.77 0.25
N GLY A 162 -19.42 -9.14 1.00
CA GLY A 162 -19.11 -7.98 1.83
C GLY A 162 -18.65 -6.76 1.04
N SER A 163 -19.58 -6.07 0.37
CA SER A 163 -19.38 -4.67 0.01
C SER A 163 -19.23 -3.88 1.31
N SER A 164 -17.99 -3.56 1.67
CA SER A 164 -17.77 -2.57 2.70
C SER A 164 -18.34 -1.27 2.20
N SER A 165 -19.17 -0.65 3.02
CA SER A 165 -19.81 0.62 2.69
C SER A 165 -18.89 1.81 2.99
N VAL A 166 -17.63 1.59 3.36
CA VAL A 166 -16.68 2.63 3.74
C VAL A 166 -15.60 2.81 2.67
N VAL A 167 -15.29 4.06 2.34
CA VAL A 167 -14.14 4.50 1.58
C VAL A 167 -13.36 5.48 2.44
N LEU A 168 -12.04 5.34 2.49
CA LEU A 168 -11.17 6.25 3.23
C LEU A 168 -10.59 7.31 2.29
N PHE A 169 -10.68 8.58 2.63
CA PHE A 169 -10.04 9.66 1.90
C PHE A 169 -8.98 10.37 2.74
N LEU A 170 -7.74 10.27 2.27
CA LEU A 170 -6.57 10.93 2.85
C LEU A 170 -6.28 12.22 2.11
N ASP A 171 -6.66 13.35 2.68
CA ASP A 171 -6.43 14.67 2.09
C ASP A 171 -5.21 15.33 2.75
N GLN A 172 -4.13 15.47 1.97
CA GLN A 172 -2.89 16.12 2.38
C GLN A 172 -2.14 15.44 3.54
N VAL A 173 -2.28 14.11 3.66
CA VAL A 173 -1.53 13.29 4.62
C VAL A 173 -0.14 13.00 4.04
N GLN A 174 0.90 13.67 4.57
CA GLN A 174 2.26 13.61 4.02
C GLN A 174 3.20 12.63 4.73
N ASP A 175 2.97 12.36 6.00
CA ASP A 175 3.85 11.48 6.77
C ASP A 175 3.59 10.01 6.41
N VAL A 176 4.57 9.38 5.79
CA VAL A 176 4.53 7.97 5.37
C VAL A 176 4.35 7.01 6.55
N MET A 177 4.78 7.38 7.76
CA MET A 177 4.55 6.58 8.97
C MET A 177 3.09 6.60 9.38
N ASN A 178 2.48 7.79 9.41
CA ASN A 178 1.04 7.94 9.66
C ASN A 178 0.23 7.20 8.60
N VAL A 179 0.55 7.38 7.30
CA VAL A 179 -0.13 6.64 6.22
C VAL A 179 0.01 5.13 6.45
N GLY A 180 1.20 4.62 6.73
CA GLY A 180 1.42 3.20 6.99
C GLY A 180 0.52 2.65 8.11
N SER A 181 0.40 3.38 9.21
CA SER A 181 -0.47 3.03 10.35
C SER A 181 -1.95 3.07 9.98
N ILE A 182 -2.38 4.13 9.26
CA ILE A 182 -3.76 4.29 8.80
C ILE A 182 -4.17 3.14 7.88
N LEU A 183 -3.32 2.74 6.92
CA LEU A 183 -3.63 1.65 5.99
C LEU A 183 -3.78 0.29 6.69
N ARG A 184 -3.02 0.04 7.76
CA ARG A 184 -3.19 -1.17 8.58
C ARG A 184 -4.56 -1.20 9.24
N SER A 185 -4.97 -0.08 9.84
CA SER A 185 -6.30 0.06 10.42
C SER A 185 -7.39 -0.07 9.36
N ALA A 186 -7.20 0.53 8.17
CA ALA A 186 -8.14 0.46 7.06
C ALA A 186 -8.40 -1.01 6.66
N VAL A 187 -7.36 -1.83 6.47
CA VAL A 187 -7.54 -3.26 6.17
C VAL A 187 -8.23 -3.99 7.32
N PHE A 188 -7.86 -3.71 8.57
CA PHE A 188 -8.47 -4.34 9.76
C PHE A 188 -9.97 -4.04 9.86
N PHE A 189 -10.38 -2.80 9.63
CA PHE A 189 -11.79 -2.38 9.65
C PHE A 189 -12.53 -2.69 8.35
N GLY A 190 -11.91 -3.41 7.41
CA GLY A 190 -12.57 -3.82 6.18
C GLY A 190 -12.83 -2.66 5.22
N VAL A 191 -11.99 -1.62 5.19
CA VAL A 191 -12.03 -0.57 4.16
C VAL A 191 -11.32 -1.07 2.89
N PRO A 192 -11.99 -1.17 1.73
CA PRO A 192 -11.41 -1.71 0.51
C PRO A 192 -10.65 -0.69 -0.33
N THR A 193 -10.98 0.59 -0.19
CA THR A 193 -10.54 1.64 -1.11
C THR A 193 -10.08 2.88 -0.36
N VAL A 194 -8.94 3.40 -0.79
CA VAL A 194 -8.31 4.61 -0.29
C VAL A 194 -8.22 5.63 -1.42
N LEU A 195 -8.88 6.76 -1.23
CA LEU A 195 -8.69 7.96 -2.02
C LEU A 195 -7.53 8.75 -1.42
N PHE A 196 -6.70 9.38 -2.24
CA PHE A 196 -5.66 10.29 -1.77
C PHE A 196 -5.53 11.50 -2.68
N SER A 197 -5.22 12.66 -2.11
CA SER A 197 -5.08 13.88 -2.89
C SER A 197 -3.86 13.83 -3.80
N ALA A 198 -4.02 14.26 -5.05
CA ALA A 198 -2.96 14.32 -6.06
C ALA A 198 -1.84 15.29 -5.67
N HIS A 199 -2.15 16.23 -4.78
CA HIS A 199 -1.25 17.26 -4.32
C HIS A 199 -1.03 17.12 -2.81
N PHE A 200 0.18 17.42 -2.37
CA PHE A 200 0.54 17.54 -0.95
C PHE A 200 0.19 16.30 -0.09
N SER A 201 0.12 15.11 -0.67
CA SER A 201 -0.10 13.84 0.03
C SER A 201 1.00 12.84 -0.30
N ALA A 202 1.26 11.91 0.61
CA ALA A 202 2.15 10.79 0.35
C ALA A 202 1.48 9.81 -0.62
N SER A 203 2.09 9.62 -1.78
CA SER A 203 1.67 8.62 -2.76
C SER A 203 2.05 7.20 -2.30
N PRO A 204 1.27 6.17 -2.69
CA PRO A 204 1.65 4.77 -2.51
C PRO A 204 3.09 4.53 -2.97
N SER A 205 3.88 3.89 -2.13
CA SER A 205 5.30 3.66 -2.40
C SER A 205 5.81 2.41 -1.68
N PRO A 206 6.95 1.84 -2.09
CA PRO A 206 7.53 0.68 -1.41
C PRO A 206 7.80 0.88 0.08
N LEU A 207 8.13 2.11 0.49
CA LEU A 207 8.31 2.44 1.88
C LEU A 207 6.99 2.36 2.65
N ILE A 208 5.87 2.86 2.10
CA ILE A 208 4.55 2.73 2.71
C ILE A 208 4.10 1.26 2.74
N SER A 209 4.37 0.48 1.70
CA SER A 209 4.14 -0.98 1.70
C SER A 209 4.86 -1.65 2.87
N LYS A 210 6.13 -1.28 3.10
CA LYS A 210 6.92 -1.76 4.24
C LYS A 210 6.34 -1.35 5.59
N LEU A 211 6.04 -0.06 5.77
CA LEU A 211 5.54 0.50 7.03
C LEU A 211 4.14 -0.04 7.39
N SER A 212 3.31 -0.29 6.38
CA SER A 212 1.99 -0.89 6.52
C SER A 212 2.02 -2.42 6.65
N ALA A 213 3.19 -3.05 6.72
CA ALA A 213 3.36 -4.51 6.74
C ALA A 213 2.66 -5.23 5.58
N GLY A 214 2.57 -4.59 4.41
CA GLY A 214 1.91 -5.11 3.21
C GLY A 214 0.41 -4.82 3.12
N ALA A 215 -0.21 -4.17 4.13
CA ALA A 215 -1.63 -3.82 4.08
C ALA A 215 -1.98 -2.94 2.86
N MET A 216 -1.05 -2.08 2.43
CA MET A 216 -1.19 -1.28 1.20
C MET A 216 -1.49 -2.15 -0.03
N GLU A 217 -0.93 -3.35 -0.13
CA GLU A 217 -1.12 -4.22 -1.30
C GLU A 217 -2.53 -4.84 -1.35
N ALA A 218 -3.30 -4.81 -0.26
CA ALA A 218 -4.68 -5.31 -0.20
C ALA A 218 -5.74 -4.22 -0.49
N LEU A 219 -5.31 -2.96 -0.65
CA LEU A 219 -6.18 -1.80 -0.82
C LEU A 219 -6.13 -1.27 -2.24
N ARG A 220 -7.24 -0.70 -2.72
CA ARG A 220 -7.28 0.02 -4.00
C ARG A 220 -7.04 1.50 -3.78
N PHE A 221 -6.24 2.11 -4.65
CA PHE A 221 -5.88 3.51 -4.54
C PHE A 221 -6.41 4.31 -5.72
N PHE A 222 -7.08 5.42 -5.44
CA PHE A 222 -7.48 6.39 -6.46
C PHE A 222 -6.97 7.77 -6.11
N ARG A 223 -6.44 8.44 -7.13
CA ARG A 223 -5.91 9.79 -7.00
C ARG A 223 -7.01 10.81 -7.25
N VAL A 224 -7.12 11.77 -6.35
CA VAL A 224 -8.12 12.83 -6.36
C VAL A 224 -7.43 14.17 -6.65
N SER A 225 -7.71 14.79 -7.79
CA SER A 225 -7.14 16.09 -8.14
C SER A 225 -7.79 17.26 -7.41
N ASN A 226 -9.11 17.18 -7.21
CA ASN A 226 -9.90 18.19 -6.52
C ASN A 226 -10.77 17.54 -5.44
N SER A 227 -10.36 17.70 -4.19
CA SER A 227 -11.02 17.13 -3.00
C SER A 227 -12.47 17.62 -2.89
N VAL A 228 -12.71 18.92 -3.10
CA VAL A 228 -14.02 19.55 -2.91
C VAL A 228 -15.04 19.03 -3.93
N SER A 229 -14.68 19.01 -5.21
CA SER A 229 -15.59 18.51 -6.26
C SER A 229 -15.85 17.02 -6.11
N THR A 230 -14.83 16.25 -5.71
CA THR A 230 -14.93 14.81 -5.52
C THR A 230 -15.87 14.47 -4.37
N LEU A 231 -15.73 15.16 -3.24
CA LEU A 231 -16.63 14.99 -2.11
C LEU A 231 -18.08 15.32 -2.49
N LYS A 232 -18.31 16.42 -3.24
CA LYS A 232 -19.66 16.73 -3.74
C LYS A 232 -20.24 15.62 -4.62
N GLN A 233 -19.45 15.08 -5.56
CA GLN A 233 -19.88 13.96 -6.41
C GLN A 233 -20.19 12.70 -5.60
N LEU A 234 -19.36 12.36 -4.61
CA LEU A 234 -19.62 11.21 -3.74
C LEU A 234 -20.90 11.40 -2.94
N HIS A 235 -21.16 12.61 -2.44
CA HIS A 235 -22.42 12.94 -1.78
C HIS A 235 -23.63 12.79 -2.71
N GLU A 236 -23.53 13.27 -3.95
CA GLU A 236 -24.56 13.09 -4.98
C GLU A 236 -24.80 11.61 -5.33
N PHE A 237 -23.78 10.77 -5.22
CA PHE A 237 -23.89 9.31 -5.36
C PHE A 237 -24.41 8.59 -4.10
N GLY A 238 -24.83 9.34 -3.08
CA GLY A 238 -25.44 8.79 -1.87
C GLY A 238 -24.45 8.46 -0.76
N PHE A 239 -23.18 8.85 -0.87
CA PHE A 239 -22.26 8.70 0.25
C PHE A 239 -22.46 9.81 1.28
N THR A 240 -22.54 9.41 2.54
CA THR A 240 -22.35 10.26 3.70
C THR A 240 -20.87 10.55 3.92
N ILE A 241 -20.52 11.83 4.08
CA ILE A 241 -19.13 12.25 4.29
C ILE A 241 -18.94 12.60 5.77
N VAL A 242 -17.93 11.98 6.37
CA VAL A 242 -17.55 12.19 7.77
C VAL A 242 -16.13 12.72 7.80
N GLY A 243 -15.94 13.97 8.20
CA GLY A 243 -14.62 14.57 8.34
C GLY A 243 -14.18 14.62 9.79
N THR A 244 -12.91 14.29 10.07
CA THR A 244 -12.31 14.53 11.38
C THR A 244 -11.65 15.91 11.42
N ALA A 245 -12.00 16.74 12.40
CA ALA A 245 -11.41 18.08 12.58
C ALA A 245 -10.99 18.28 14.05
N GLY A 246 -9.79 18.84 14.26
CA GLY A 246 -9.21 18.99 15.61
C GLY A 246 -9.84 20.09 16.47
N ASN A 247 -10.52 21.08 15.87
CA ASN A 247 -11.10 22.23 16.58
C ASN A 247 -12.61 22.32 16.35
N GLN A 248 -13.40 21.43 16.94
CA GLN A 248 -14.86 21.55 16.97
C GLN A 248 -15.33 21.78 18.41
N PRO A 249 -16.20 22.78 18.69
CA PRO A 249 -16.59 23.09 20.06
C PRO A 249 -17.39 21.97 20.75
N LYS A 250 -18.05 21.10 20.00
CA LYS A 250 -18.77 19.91 20.50
C LYS A 250 -18.84 18.86 19.39
N PHE A 251 -18.41 17.63 19.69
CA PHE A 251 -18.75 16.46 18.88
C PHE A 251 -20.24 16.16 19.11
N GLN A 252 -21.05 16.22 18.06
CA GLN A 252 -22.45 15.78 18.09
C GLN A 252 -22.54 14.61 17.13
N GLU A 253 -22.64 13.40 17.68
CA GLU A 253 -22.75 12.17 16.91
C GLU A 253 -24.16 12.12 16.29
N ASN A 254 -24.28 12.64 15.07
CA ASN A 254 -25.55 12.73 14.31
C ASN A 254 -25.59 11.67 13.20
N PHE A 255 -25.25 10.42 13.53
CA PHE A 255 -25.33 9.31 12.59
C PHE A 255 -26.28 8.24 13.09
N ASP A 256 -27.25 7.89 12.26
CA ASP A 256 -28.10 6.72 12.44
C ASP A 256 -27.30 5.49 11.99
N HIS A 257 -26.35 5.06 12.83
CA HIS A 257 -25.56 3.86 12.55
C HIS A 257 -26.46 2.62 12.69
N SER A 258 -26.36 1.68 11.75
CA SER A 258 -26.73 0.29 12.03
C SER A 258 -25.92 -0.16 13.26
N GLN A 259 -26.54 -0.89 14.20
CA GLN A 259 -25.88 -1.20 15.47
C GLN A 259 -24.43 -1.70 15.25
N PRO A 260 -23.42 -1.07 15.90
CA PRO A 260 -22.04 -1.48 15.77
C PRO A 260 -21.87 -2.94 16.19
N LEU A 261 -20.94 -3.65 15.54
CA LEU A 261 -20.37 -4.86 16.12
C LEU A 261 -19.68 -4.43 17.44
N GLU A 262 -20.18 -4.88 18.59
CA GLU A 262 -19.61 -4.53 19.90
C GLU A 262 -18.15 -4.97 19.98
N LEU A 263 -17.24 -4.03 19.74
CA LEU A 263 -15.83 -4.16 20.10
C LEU A 263 -15.59 -3.23 21.30
N PRO A 264 -15.01 -3.73 22.40
CA PRO A 264 -14.73 -2.91 23.57
C PRO A 264 -13.83 -1.73 23.18
N LEU A 265 -14.38 -0.52 23.30
CA LEU A 265 -13.73 0.76 23.02
C LEU A 265 -12.55 0.97 23.98
N VAL A 266 -11.32 0.77 23.50
CA VAL A 266 -10.14 1.37 24.10
C VAL A 266 -10.16 2.86 23.73
N LYS A 267 -10.30 3.75 24.71
CA LYS A 267 -10.21 5.20 24.52
C LYS A 267 -8.76 5.59 24.18
N PRO A 268 -8.43 5.98 22.94
CA PRO A 268 -7.10 6.46 22.62
C PRO A 268 -7.06 7.97 22.87
N GLU A 269 -6.14 8.43 23.71
CA GLU A 269 -5.73 9.84 23.70
C GLU A 269 -4.94 10.09 22.41
N MET A 270 -5.58 10.72 21.41
CA MET A 270 -4.91 11.12 20.17
C MET A 270 -4.15 12.44 20.37
N GLN A 271 -2.85 12.43 20.09
CA GLN A 271 -2.08 13.65 19.84
C GLN A 271 -2.25 14.06 18.36
N THR A 272 -2.63 15.31 18.12
CA THR A 272 -2.97 15.83 16.79
C THR A 272 -1.73 16.25 15.98
N TYR A 273 -1.60 15.72 14.77
CA TYR A 273 -0.87 16.33 13.66
C TYR A 273 -1.88 16.99 12.69
N ASN A 274 -1.51 18.09 12.03
CA ASN A 274 -2.36 18.85 11.10
C ASN A 274 -2.72 18.05 9.82
N GLN A 275 -3.54 17.02 9.92
CA GLN A 275 -3.96 16.16 8.81
C GLN A 275 -5.47 16.03 8.81
N VAL A 276 -6.11 16.31 7.67
CA VAL A 276 -7.56 16.15 7.50
C VAL A 276 -7.81 14.76 6.92
N MET A 277 -8.46 13.90 7.69
CA MET A 277 -8.95 12.61 7.22
C MET A 277 -10.46 12.67 7.05
N ASN A 278 -10.95 12.19 5.91
CA ASN A 278 -12.36 12.07 5.65
C ASN A 278 -12.69 10.58 5.46
N VAL A 279 -13.68 10.10 6.18
CA VAL A 279 -14.28 8.79 5.99
C VAL A 279 -15.55 9.01 5.19
N VAL A 280 -15.68 8.33 4.07
CA VAL A 280 -16.83 8.47 3.18
C VAL A 280 -17.57 7.14 3.22
N TYR A 281 -18.81 7.16 3.70
CA TYR A 281 -19.60 5.97 3.96
C TYR A 281 -20.89 5.99 3.14
N MET A 282 -21.23 4.91 2.44
CA MET A 282 -22.51 4.77 1.74
C MET A 282 -23.48 3.96 2.62
N PRO A 283 -24.64 4.49 3.00
CA PRO A 283 -25.63 3.70 3.72
C PRO A 283 -26.04 2.50 2.85
N VAL A 284 -25.96 1.30 3.43
CA VAL A 284 -26.49 0.10 2.78
C VAL A 284 -28.00 0.18 2.89
N TYR A 285 -28.67 0.74 1.89
CA TYR A 285 -30.10 0.52 1.74
C TYR A 285 -30.28 -0.98 1.55
N SER A 286 -30.98 -1.63 2.47
CA SER A 286 -31.35 -3.04 2.29
C SER A 286 -32.04 -3.17 0.94
N CYS A 287 -31.40 -3.83 -0.04
CA CYS A 287 -32.05 -4.24 -1.28
C CYS A 287 -33.10 -5.35 -1.06
N CYS A 288 -33.69 -5.40 0.15
CA CYS A 288 -34.74 -6.30 0.57
C CYS A 288 -35.81 -5.52 1.33
N ASN A 289 -36.30 -4.42 0.76
CA ASN A 289 -37.65 -3.98 1.04
C ASN A 289 -38.32 -3.76 -0.31
N ASN A 290 -39.11 -4.75 -0.72
CA ASN A 290 -40.25 -4.52 -1.58
C ASN A 290 -41.47 -5.17 -0.91
N PRO A 291 -42.66 -4.56 -1.10
CA PRO A 291 -43.79 -4.55 -0.18
C PRO A 291 -44.50 -5.89 0.01
#